data_AF-A0A014N3W4-F1
#
_entry.id   AF-A0A014N3W4-F1
#
_cell.length_a   1.000
_cell.length_b   1.000
_cell.length_c   1.000
_cell.angle_alpha   90.00
_cell.angle_beta   90.00
_cell.angle_gamma   90.00
#
_symmetry.space_group_name_H-M   'P 1'
#
loop_
_entity.id
_entity.type
_entity.pdbx_description
1 polymer ?
#
loop_
_entity_poly.entity_id
_entity_poly.type
_entity_poly.pdbx_seq_one_letter_code
_entity_poly.pdbx_strand_id
1 'polypeptide(L)'
;MTPEALFDDLEDRTHFYFCLLAALSIRRKQGRIASGRQKNAFIMKWLKNAGQNTAFQQRASSEIVWLRGEILRHPPDRDVEPVLIMIYQTAREMCRA
;
A
#
# COMPACT_ATOMS: atom_id res chain seq x y z
N MET A 1 -1.03 23.69 8.47
CA MET A 1 -1.66 22.36 8.60
C MET A 1 -2.13 22.26 10.04
N THR A 2 -3.42 22.07 10.28
CA THR A 2 -3.94 21.92 11.65
C THR A 2 -3.72 20.48 12.11
N PRO A 3 -3.68 20.20 13.43
CA PRO A 3 -3.52 18.85 13.95
C PRO A 3 -4.56 17.88 13.38
N GLU A 4 -5.81 18.31 13.21
CA GLU A 4 -6.90 17.49 12.68
C GLU A 4 -6.62 17.03 11.24
N ALA A 5 -6.12 17.93 10.38
CA ALA A 5 -5.77 17.58 9.00
C ALA A 5 -4.59 16.60 8.90
N LEU A 6 -3.72 16.55 9.91
CA LEU A 6 -2.62 15.59 9.99
C LEU A 6 -3.13 14.19 10.40
N PHE A 7 -4.05 14.13 11.36
CA PHE A 7 -4.66 12.86 11.79
C PHE A 7 -5.51 12.24 10.67
N ASP A 8 -6.29 13.05 9.96
CA ASP A 8 -7.05 12.61 8.79
C ASP A 8 -6.13 11.99 7.72
N ASP A 9 -5.02 12.66 7.38
CA ASP A 9 -4.05 12.15 6.40
C ASP A 9 -3.43 10.81 6.83
N LEU A 10 -3.12 10.67 8.13
CA LEU A 10 -2.54 9.46 8.68
C LEU A 10 -3.53 8.29 8.69
N GLU A 11 -4.82 8.56 8.99
CA GLU A 11 -5.88 7.57 8.94
C GLU A 11 -6.10 7.06 7.51
N ASP A 12 -6.11 7.96 6.52
CA ASP A 12 -6.25 7.59 5.11
C ASP A 12 -5.10 6.75 4.59
N ARG A 13 -3.86 7.11 4.95
CA ARG A 13 -2.68 6.28 4.65
C ARG A 13 -2.81 4.91 5.29
N THR A 14 -3.21 4.86 6.56
CA THR A 14 -3.41 3.61 7.29
C THR A 14 -4.45 2.74 6.59
N HIS A 15 -5.58 3.32 6.16
CA HIS A 15 -6.62 2.64 5.41
C HIS A 15 -6.11 2.12 4.06
N PHE A 16 -5.37 2.94 3.31
CA PHE A 16 -4.76 2.57 2.03
C PHE A 16 -3.85 1.34 2.16
N TYR A 17 -2.91 1.37 3.10
CA TYR A 17 -1.99 0.25 3.31
C TYR A 17 -2.71 -1.00 3.84
N PHE A 18 -3.71 -0.83 4.70
CA PHE A 18 -4.57 -1.93 5.14
C PHE A 18 -5.29 -2.59 3.95
N CYS A 19 -5.92 -1.80 3.06
CA CYS A 19 -6.61 -2.32 1.88
C CYS A 19 -5.66 -3.09 0.95
N LEU A 20 -4.44 -2.59 0.76
CA LEU A 20 -3.43 -3.29 -0.05
C LEU A 20 -3.01 -4.64 0.58
N LEU A 21 -2.73 -4.66 1.88
CA LEU A 21 -2.37 -5.88 2.61
C LEU A 21 -3.53 -6.90 2.64
N ALA A 22 -4.76 -6.43 2.78
CA ALA A 22 -5.96 -7.26 2.71
C ALA A 22 -6.10 -7.88 1.30
N ALA A 23 -5.92 -7.09 0.24
CA ALA A 23 -5.98 -7.57 -1.13
C ALA A 23 -4.87 -8.61 -1.43
N LEU A 24 -3.66 -8.39 -0.92
CA LEU A 24 -2.56 -9.36 -0.97
C LEU A 24 -2.92 -10.68 -0.27
N SER A 25 -3.48 -10.60 0.93
CA SER A 25 -3.89 -11.77 1.72
C SER A 25 -4.97 -12.59 1.01
N ILE A 26 -5.96 -11.93 0.41
CA ILE A 26 -7.01 -12.59 -0.40
C ILE A 26 -6.38 -13.28 -1.63
N ARG A 27 -5.50 -12.58 -2.35
CA ARG A 27 -4.82 -13.11 -3.54
C ARG A 27 -3.93 -14.32 -3.21
N ARG A 28 -3.26 -14.29 -2.05
CA ARG A 28 -2.46 -15.42 -1.53
C ARG A 28 -3.34 -16.62 -1.22
N LYS A 29 -4.46 -16.43 -0.51
CA LYS A 29 -5.41 -17.52 -0.17
C LYS A 29 -5.99 -18.20 -1.40
N GLN A 30 -6.06 -17.50 -2.54
CA GLN A 30 -6.48 -18.07 -3.83
C GLN A 30 -5.38 -18.85 -4.56
N GLY A 31 -4.18 -19.00 -3.98
CA GLY A 31 -3.04 -19.71 -4.60
C GLY A 31 -2.39 -18.95 -5.76
N ARG A 32 -2.68 -17.65 -5.92
CA ARG A 32 -2.29 -16.85 -7.10
C ARG A 32 -0.98 -16.06 -6.92
N ILE A 33 -0.27 -16.28 -5.82
CA ILE A 33 1.04 -15.67 -5.53
C ILE A 33 1.97 -16.78 -5.02
N ALA A 34 2.92 -17.20 -5.85
CA ALA A 34 3.93 -18.21 -5.51
C ALA A 34 5.37 -17.66 -5.54
N SER A 35 5.57 -16.40 -5.96
CA SER A 35 6.89 -15.76 -6.03
C SER A 35 6.82 -14.26 -5.73
N GLY A 36 7.96 -13.67 -5.35
CA GLY A 36 8.12 -12.22 -5.18
C GLY A 36 7.73 -11.44 -6.45
N ARG A 37 8.10 -11.95 -7.63
CA ARG A 37 7.72 -11.35 -8.92
C ARG A 37 6.21 -11.32 -9.14
N GLN A 38 5.49 -12.40 -8.86
CA GLN A 38 4.03 -12.43 -8.98
C GLN A 38 3.37 -11.50 -7.96
N LYS A 39 3.94 -11.40 -6.76
CA LYS A 39 3.50 -10.46 -5.72
C LYS A 39 3.65 -9.02 -6.18
N ASN A 40 4.83 -8.63 -6.69
CA ASN A 40 5.11 -7.30 -7.19
C ASN A 40 4.24 -6.94 -8.40
N ALA A 41 4.05 -7.88 -9.33
CA ALA A 41 3.14 -7.68 -10.45
C ALA A 41 1.69 -7.45 -10.00
N PHE A 42 1.24 -8.17 -8.98
CA PHE A 42 -0.08 -7.96 -8.39
C PHE A 42 -0.18 -6.58 -7.73
N ILE A 43 0.79 -6.19 -6.90
CA ILE A 43 0.80 -4.89 -6.23
C ILE A 43 0.79 -3.76 -7.27
N MET A 44 1.65 -3.82 -8.29
CA MET A 44 1.69 -2.83 -9.36
C MET A 44 0.36 -2.69 -10.11
N LYS A 45 -0.34 -3.81 -10.36
CA LYS A 45 -1.68 -3.81 -10.96
C LYS A 45 -2.72 -3.23 -10.00
N TRP A 46 -2.66 -3.59 -8.72
CA TRP A 46 -3.56 -3.07 -7.70
C TRP A 46 -3.41 -1.55 -7.55
N LEU A 47 -2.18 -1.03 -7.50
CA LEU A 47 -1.88 0.40 -7.39
C LEU A 47 -2.39 1.19 -8.61
N LYS A 48 -2.27 0.62 -9.81
CA LYS A 48 -2.85 1.22 -11.01
C LYS A 48 -4.37 1.38 -10.88
N ASN A 49 -5.05 0.33 -10.40
CA ASN A 49 -6.51 0.36 -10.22
C ASN A 49 -6.93 1.30 -9.08
N ALA A 50 -6.16 1.35 -7.99
CA ALA A 50 -6.42 2.25 -6.86
C ALA A 50 -6.34 3.72 -7.27
N GLY A 51 -5.38 4.09 -8.13
CA GLY A 51 -5.26 5.47 -8.63
C GLY A 51 -6.40 5.91 -9.56
N GLN A 52 -7.17 4.95 -10.10
CA GLN A 52 -8.36 5.23 -10.89
C GLN A 52 -9.65 5.24 -10.05
N ASN A 53 -9.56 4.88 -8.77
CA ASN A 53 -10.70 4.80 -7.87
C ASN A 53 -10.83 6.12 -7.09
N THR A 54 -12.03 6.72 -7.16
CA THR A 54 -12.36 7.96 -6.45
C THR A 54 -12.20 7.83 -4.93
N ALA A 55 -12.32 6.63 -4.37
CA ALA A 55 -12.10 6.34 -2.96
C ALA A 55 -10.67 6.67 -2.47
N PHE A 56 -9.68 6.76 -3.37
CA PHE A 56 -8.28 6.99 -3.02
C PHE A 56 -7.66 8.23 -3.69
N GLN A 57 -8.39 8.89 -4.59
CA GLN A 57 -7.83 9.83 -5.57
C GLN A 57 -7.11 11.04 -4.98
N GLN A 58 -7.61 11.64 -3.90
CA GLN A 58 -6.97 12.85 -3.35
C GLN A 58 -5.91 12.57 -2.29
N ARG A 59 -6.02 11.46 -1.57
CA ARG A 59 -5.23 11.24 -0.33
C ARG A 59 -4.16 10.15 -0.45
N ALA A 60 -4.30 9.21 -1.40
CA ALA A 60 -3.31 8.14 -1.61
C ALA A 60 -2.46 8.32 -2.88
N SER A 61 -2.65 9.39 -3.65
CA SER A 61 -1.94 9.59 -4.92
C SER A 61 -0.42 9.66 -4.75
N SER A 62 0.06 10.33 -3.69
CA SER A 62 1.48 10.37 -3.33
C SER A 62 2.03 8.98 -2.98
N GLU A 63 1.30 8.21 -2.17
CA GLU A 63 1.68 6.86 -1.75
C GLU A 63 1.72 5.89 -2.95
N ILE A 64 0.76 6.00 -3.86
CA ILE A 64 0.73 5.23 -5.12
C ILE A 64 1.97 5.53 -5.96
N VAL A 65 2.30 6.80 -6.15
CA VAL A 65 3.48 7.21 -6.93
C VAL A 65 4.76 6.72 -6.25
N TRP A 66 4.90 6.94 -4.94
CA TRP A 66 6.06 6.52 -4.17
C TRP A 66 6.26 5.01 -4.22
N LEU A 67 5.22 4.23 -3.92
CA LEU A 67 5.33 2.77 -3.84
C LEU A 67 5.60 2.13 -5.20
N ARG A 68 5.04 2.68 -6.29
CA ARG A 68 5.40 2.25 -7.66
C ARG A 68 6.87 2.53 -7.95
N GLY A 69 7.36 3.70 -7.57
CA GLY A 69 8.78 4.06 -7.70
C GLY A 69 9.68 3.13 -6.89
N GLU A 70 9.29 2.81 -5.66
CA GLU A 70 10.01 1.89 -4.78
C GLU A 70 10.05 0.47 -5.37
N ILE A 71 8.95 -0.06 -5.92
CA ILE A 71 8.98 -1.38 -6.57
C ILE A 71 9.89 -1.37 -7.81
N LEU A 72 9.85 -0.31 -8.62
CA LEU A 72 10.64 -0.20 -9.85
C LEU A 72 12.13 0.03 -9.61
N ARG A 73 12.50 0.61 -8.47
CA ARG A 73 13.90 0.87 -8.08
C ARG A 73 14.68 -0.39 -7.68
N HIS A 74 13.98 -1.47 -7.41
CA HIS A 74 14.56 -2.71 -6.89
C HIS A 74 14.38 -3.88 -7.86
N PRO A 75 15.12 -5.00 -7.67
CA PRO A 75 14.95 -6.18 -8.48
C PRO A 75 13.48 -6.67 -8.49
N PRO A 76 12.96 -7.15 -9.64
CA PRO A 76 11.55 -7.51 -9.79
C PRO A 76 11.04 -8.58 -8.81
N ASP A 77 11.94 -9.34 -8.23
CA ASP A 77 11.75 -10.43 -7.28
C ASP A 77 11.89 -10.01 -5.81
N ARG A 78 12.37 -8.78 -5.52
CA ARG A 78 12.42 -8.25 -4.15
C ARG A 78 11.03 -8.27 -3.55
N ASP A 79 10.87 -8.93 -2.42
CA ASP A 79 9.60 -8.93 -1.71
C ASP A 79 9.38 -7.59 -1.01
N VAL A 80 8.43 -6.80 -1.49
CA VAL A 80 8.09 -5.48 -0.91
C VAL A 80 7.06 -5.59 0.22
N GLU A 81 6.45 -6.75 0.43
CA GLU A 81 5.42 -6.93 1.47
C GLU A 81 5.91 -6.60 2.90
N PRO A 82 7.13 -6.98 3.33
CA PRO A 82 7.62 -6.59 4.65
C PRO A 82 7.65 -5.08 4.87
N VAL A 83 7.97 -4.30 3.82
CA VAL A 83 7.96 -2.84 3.87
C VAL A 83 6.54 -2.31 4.02
N LEU A 84 5.57 -2.89 3.31
CA LEU A 84 4.15 -2.53 3.44
C LEU A 84 3.61 -2.79 4.86
N ILE A 85 4.00 -3.93 5.45
CA ILE A 85 3.62 -4.28 6.82
C ILE A 85 4.21 -3.28 7.80
N MET A 86 5.49 -2.94 7.65
CA MET A 86 6.16 -1.95 8.49
C MET A 86 5.46 -0.59 8.44
N ILE A 87 5.19 -0.07 7.24
CA ILE A 87 4.51 1.24 7.07
C ILE A 87 3.13 1.23 7.74
N TYR A 88 2.33 0.18 7.51
CA TYR A 88 1.01 0.04 8.13
C TYR A 88 1.09 0.02 9.66
N GLN A 89 2.03 -0.74 10.23
CA GLN A 89 2.20 -0.83 11.68
C GLN A 89 2.59 0.51 12.28
N THR A 90 3.58 1.19 11.71
CA THR A 90 4.03 2.51 12.19
C THR A 90 2.92 3.55 12.09
N ALA A 91 2.21 3.64 10.96
CA ALA A 91 1.12 4.59 10.80
C ALA A 91 -0.02 4.33 11.80
N ARG A 92 -0.37 3.06 12.02
CA ARG A 92 -1.39 2.65 12.98
C ARG A 92 -1.02 2.94 14.43
N GLU A 93 0.25 2.79 14.80
CA GLU A 93 0.74 3.13 16.13
C GLU A 93 0.66 4.64 16.38
N MET A 94 1.03 5.44 15.38
CA MET A 94 0.93 6.90 15.45
C MET A 94 -0.52 7.41 15.53
N CYS A 95 -1.49 6.75 14.90
CA CYS A 95 -2.91 7.07 15.07
C CYS A 95 -3.48 6.72 16.46
N ARG A 96 -2.79 5.89 17.24
CA ARG A 96 -3.25 5.42 18.56
C ARG A 96 -2.62 6.18 19.72
N ALA A 97 -1.56 6.93 19.47
CA ALA A 97 -0.80 7.70 20.44
C ALA A 97 -1.39 9.12 20.58
#